data_AF-A0A377UV84-F1
#
_entry.id   AF-A0A377UV84-F1
#
_cell.length_a   1.000
_cell.length_b   1.000
_cell.length_c   1.000
_cell.angle_alpha   90.00
_cell.angle_beta   90.00
_cell.angle_gamma   90.00
#
_symmetry.space_group_name_H-M   'P 1'
#
loop_
_entity.id
_entity.type
_entity.pdbx_description
1 polymer ?
#
loop_
_entity_poly.entity_id
_entity_poly.type
_entity_poly.pdbx_seq_one_letter_code
_entity_poly.pdbx_strand_id
1 'polypeptide(L)'
;MTPPNAVSIRQFFKRVTGVATTERTEDATLIQTRHRIPETPLVEDQILIYQVPIPEPLRFIEPRETETRTMHALEEYGVMQVKLYEDIARFGHIATHLRLSGEGQWPLRDGPFADPEIR
;
A
#
# COMPACT_ATOMS: atom_id res chain seq x y z
N MET A 1 -2.26 19.51 -3.13
CA MET A 1 -1.35 19.50 -4.29
C MET A 1 -1.30 18.09 -4.85
N THR A 2 -1.56 17.89 -6.14
CA THR A 2 -1.56 16.55 -6.76
C THR A 2 -0.13 16.03 -6.89
N PRO A 3 0.17 14.78 -6.48
CA PRO A 3 1.53 14.24 -6.57
C PRO A 3 2.07 14.26 -8.01
N PRO A 4 3.37 14.56 -8.24
CA PRO A 4 3.96 14.61 -9.58
C PRO A 4 3.75 13.33 -10.38
N ASN A 5 3.87 12.17 -9.72
CA ASN A 5 3.64 10.86 -10.35
C ASN A 5 2.18 10.69 -10.82
N ALA A 6 1.21 11.16 -10.03
CA ALA A 6 -0.21 11.10 -10.40
C ALA A 6 -0.51 11.98 -11.61
N VAL A 7 0.13 13.16 -11.71
CA VAL A 7 0.03 14.04 -12.88
C VAL A 7 0.63 13.36 -14.12
N SER A 8 1.83 12.77 -13.98
CA SER A 8 2.53 12.09 -15.08
C SER A 8 1.72 10.93 -15.66
N ILE A 9 1.20 10.04 -14.81
CA ILE A 9 0.41 8.89 -15.24
C ILE A 9 -0.90 9.33 -15.90
N ARG A 10 -1.59 10.33 -15.33
CA ARG A 10 -2.82 10.87 -15.91
C ARG A 10 -2.59 11.48 -17.29
N GLN A 11 -1.51 12.26 -17.45
CA GLN A 11 -1.15 12.84 -18.75
C GLN A 11 -0.76 11.75 -19.77
N PHE A 12 -0.06 10.71 -19.34
CA PHE A 12 0.29 9.57 -20.17
C PHE A 12 -0.97 8.89 -20.75
N PHE A 13 -1.94 8.51 -19.90
CA PHE A 13 -3.17 7.88 -20.36
C PHE A 13 -4.00 8.83 -21.24
N LYS A 14 -4.14 10.10 -20.85
CA LYS A 14 -4.83 11.09 -21.68
C LYS A 14 -4.22 11.19 -23.09
N ARG A 15 -2.90 11.09 -23.21
CA ARG A 15 -2.19 11.14 -24.50
C ARG A 15 -2.36 9.86 -25.33
N VAL A 16 -2.33 8.69 -24.70
CA VAL A 16 -2.30 7.39 -25.40
C VAL A 16 -3.71 6.89 -25.73
N THR A 17 -4.69 7.12 -24.85
CA THR A 17 -6.05 6.58 -24.99
C THR A 17 -7.12 7.63 -25.27
N GLY A 18 -6.83 8.92 -25.03
CA GLY A 18 -7.83 9.99 -25.16
C GLY A 18 -8.94 9.94 -24.11
N VAL A 19 -8.76 9.18 -23.02
CA VAL A 19 -9.77 9.01 -21.97
C VAL A 19 -10.08 10.33 -21.25
N ALA A 20 -11.35 10.51 -20.86
CA ALA A 20 -11.75 11.59 -19.99
C ALA A 20 -11.11 11.43 -18.59
N THR A 21 -10.66 12.53 -18.00
CA THR A 21 -10.02 12.52 -16.68
C THR A 21 -10.79 13.40 -15.72
N THR A 22 -11.02 12.91 -14.51
CA THR A 22 -11.65 13.66 -13.41
C THR A 22 -10.75 13.65 -12.17
N GLU A 23 -10.92 14.63 -11.29
CA GLU A 23 -10.33 14.66 -9.95
C GLU A 23 -11.37 14.34 -8.86
N ARG A 24 -12.64 14.15 -9.24
CA ARG A 24 -13.74 13.81 -8.35
C ARG A 24 -13.92 12.29 -8.30
N THR A 25 -13.86 11.71 -7.12
CA THR A 25 -13.99 10.26 -6.91
C THR A 25 -15.32 9.72 -7.43
N GLU A 26 -16.41 10.45 -7.23
CA GLU A 26 -17.77 10.07 -7.65
C GLU A 26 -17.98 10.00 -9.16
N ASP A 27 -17.18 10.74 -9.94
CA ASP A 27 -17.28 10.76 -11.41
C ASP A 27 -16.33 9.75 -12.08
N ALA A 28 -15.47 9.07 -11.30
CA ALA A 28 -14.43 8.21 -11.83
C ALA A 28 -14.92 6.77 -11.98
N THR A 29 -14.70 6.15 -13.13
CA THR A 29 -14.89 4.70 -13.32
C THR A 29 -13.61 3.91 -12.99
N LEU A 30 -12.45 4.51 -13.23
CA LEU A 30 -11.14 3.95 -12.91
C LEU A 30 -10.40 4.90 -11.97
N ILE A 31 -10.06 4.40 -10.78
CA ILE A 31 -9.31 5.16 -9.77
C ILE A 31 -7.97 4.47 -9.57
N GLN A 32 -6.87 5.12 -9.91
CA GLN A 32 -5.53 4.62 -9.62
C GLN A 32 -4.92 5.38 -8.45
N THR A 33 -4.48 4.65 -7.43
CA THR A 33 -3.96 5.24 -6.20
C THR A 33 -2.64 4.60 -5.76
N ARG A 34 -1.86 5.38 -5.01
CA ARG A 34 -0.66 4.96 -4.32
C ARG A 34 -0.79 5.40 -2.86
N HIS A 35 -0.79 4.44 -1.95
CA HIS A 35 -0.81 4.61 -0.48
C HIS A 35 -2.11 5.17 0.14
N ARG A 36 -3.14 5.53 -0.64
CA ARG A 36 -4.40 6.08 -0.10
C ARG A 36 -5.62 5.37 -0.67
N ILE A 37 -6.68 5.28 0.12
CA ILE A 37 -8.04 4.97 -0.35
C ILE A 37 -8.80 6.29 -0.35
N PRO A 38 -9.66 6.58 -1.35
CA PRO A 38 -10.58 7.70 -1.26
C PRO A 38 -11.42 7.63 0.02
N GLU A 39 -11.64 8.78 0.66
CA GLU A 39 -12.53 8.86 1.84
C GLU A 39 -14.01 8.75 1.43
N THR A 40 -14.34 9.22 0.23
CA THR A 40 -15.65 9.04 -0.38
C THR A 40 -15.87 7.53 -0.63
N PRO A 41 -16.98 6.96 -0.12
CA PRO A 41 -17.34 5.57 -0.39
C PRO A 41 -17.43 5.32 -1.90
N LEU A 42 -16.91 4.17 -2.32
CA LEU A 42 -16.99 3.77 -3.72
C LEU A 42 -18.39 3.22 -4.02
N VAL A 43 -18.82 3.44 -5.26
CA VAL A 43 -20.06 2.86 -5.79
C VAL A 43 -19.76 1.67 -6.70
N GLU A 44 -20.81 0.92 -7.03
CA GLU A 44 -20.73 -0.18 -8.00
C GLU A 44 -20.17 0.32 -9.34
N ASP A 45 -19.50 -0.56 -10.08
CA ASP A 45 -18.79 -0.28 -11.34
C ASP A 45 -17.56 0.64 -11.27
N GLN A 46 -17.15 1.10 -10.07
CA GLN A 46 -15.85 1.75 -9.89
C GLN A 46 -14.74 0.73 -9.62
N ILE A 47 -13.65 0.81 -10.40
CA ILE A 47 -12.47 -0.05 -10.22
C ILE A 47 -11.36 0.75 -9.55
N LEU A 48 -10.95 0.30 -8.35
CA LEU A 48 -9.81 0.85 -7.62
C LEU A 48 -8.54 0.03 -7.88
N ILE A 49 -7.52 0.69 -8.41
CA ILE A 49 -6.22 0.10 -8.78
C ILE A 49 -5.15 0.61 -7.81
N TYR A 50 -4.57 -0.30 -7.03
CA TYR A 50 -3.50 0.01 -6.09
C TYR A 50 -2.12 -0.23 -6.71
N GLN A 51 -1.26 0.78 -6.60
CA GLN A 51 0.17 0.63 -6.87
C GLN A 51 0.85 0.00 -5.66
N VAL A 52 1.26 -1.26 -5.81
CA VAL A 52 1.94 -2.03 -4.75
C VAL A 52 3.44 -2.09 -5.07
N PRO A 53 4.32 -1.42 -4.29
CA PRO A 53 5.75 -1.41 -4.55
C PRO A 53 6.41 -2.77 -4.27
N ILE A 54 5.94 -3.47 -3.23
CA ILE A 54 6.43 -4.79 -2.82
C ILE A 54 5.20 -5.67 -2.61
N PRO A 55 4.89 -6.61 -3.53
CA PRO A 55 3.70 -7.45 -3.44
C PRO A 55 3.84 -8.59 -2.44
N GLU A 56 5.07 -8.93 -2.04
CA GLU A 56 5.38 -10.06 -1.17
C GLU A 56 5.49 -9.58 0.30
N PRO A 57 4.52 -9.90 1.18
CA PRO A 57 4.54 -9.48 2.58
C PRO A 57 5.70 -10.07 3.37
N LEU A 58 6.19 -11.26 3.00
CA LEU A 58 7.32 -11.92 3.67
C LEU A 58 8.67 -11.41 3.20
N ARG A 59 8.72 -10.47 2.24
CA ARG A 59 9.96 -10.05 1.56
C ARG A 59 11.04 -9.53 2.51
N PHE A 60 10.63 -8.96 3.64
CA PHE A 60 11.54 -8.43 4.66
C PHE A 60 12.07 -9.49 5.65
N ILE A 61 11.46 -10.68 5.66
CA ILE A 61 11.89 -11.82 6.47
C ILE A 61 12.66 -12.81 5.59
N GLU A 62 12.11 -13.16 4.44
CA GLU A 62 12.69 -14.05 3.45
C GLU A 62 12.75 -13.35 2.08
N PRO A 63 13.95 -13.00 1.59
CA PRO A 63 14.08 -12.29 0.32
C PRO A 63 13.81 -13.17 -0.91
N ARG A 64 13.87 -14.50 -0.80
CA ARG A 64 13.76 -15.43 -1.92
C ARG A 64 12.32 -15.80 -2.21
N GLU A 65 11.87 -15.50 -3.43
CA GLU A 65 10.52 -15.82 -3.90
C GLU A 65 10.23 -17.33 -3.92
N THR A 66 11.24 -18.18 -4.16
CA THR A 66 11.06 -19.65 -4.12
C THR A 66 10.62 -20.13 -2.75
N GLU A 67 11.20 -19.53 -1.70
CA GLU A 67 10.90 -19.87 -0.32
C GLU A 67 9.58 -19.24 0.10
N THR A 68 9.35 -17.94 -0.17
CA THR A 68 8.07 -17.30 0.20
C THR A 68 6.88 -17.97 -0.49
N ARG A 69 7.03 -18.41 -1.75
CA ARG A 69 5.99 -19.18 -2.45
C ARG A 69 5.70 -20.52 -1.77
N THR A 70 6.73 -21.20 -1.28
CA THR A 70 6.56 -22.47 -0.55
C THR A 70 5.89 -22.22 0.80
N MET A 71 6.31 -21.19 1.52
CA MET A 71 5.68 -20.78 2.77
C MET A 71 4.21 -20.42 2.60
N HIS A 72 3.86 -19.69 1.53
CA HIS A 72 2.46 -19.42 1.19
C HIS A 72 1.68 -20.70 0.87
N ALA A 73 2.28 -21.64 0.14
CA ALA A 73 1.65 -22.92 -0.21
C ALA A 73 1.41 -23.83 1.00
N LEU A 74 2.26 -23.73 2.01
CA LEU A 74 2.22 -24.54 3.24
C LEU A 74 1.65 -23.79 4.45
N GLU A 75 1.20 -22.54 4.28
CA GLU A 75 0.70 -21.67 5.35
C GLU A 75 1.72 -21.44 6.49
N GLU A 76 3.01 -21.43 6.17
CA GLU A 76 4.11 -21.31 7.14
C GLU A 76 4.37 -19.85 7.56
N TYR A 77 3.38 -19.19 8.15
CA TYR A 77 3.49 -17.79 8.62
C TYR A 77 4.04 -17.65 10.04
N GLY A 78 4.50 -18.72 10.67
CA GLY A 78 5.03 -18.71 12.05
C GLY A 78 6.17 -17.72 12.25
N VAL A 79 7.01 -17.52 11.23
CA VAL A 79 8.10 -16.53 11.27
C VAL A 79 7.62 -15.08 11.42
N MET A 80 6.41 -14.78 10.94
CA MET A 80 5.79 -13.46 11.11
C MET A 80 5.42 -13.21 12.57
N GLN A 81 4.88 -14.23 13.26
CA GLN A 81 4.55 -14.13 14.69
C GLN A 81 5.80 -13.90 15.54
N VAL A 82 6.90 -14.59 15.22
CA VAL A 82 8.20 -14.38 15.89
C VAL A 82 8.66 -12.94 15.71
N LYS A 83 8.59 -12.41 14.48
CA LYS A 83 8.94 -11.02 14.18
C LYS A 83 8.12 -10.02 14.99
N LEU A 84 6.80 -10.22 15.06
CA LEU A 84 5.91 -9.35 15.86
C LEU A 84 6.28 -9.39 17.35
N TYR A 85 6.60 -10.57 17.88
CA TYR A 85 7.04 -10.71 19.26
C TYR A 85 8.38 -10.02 19.52
N GLU A 86 9.35 -10.17 18.61
CA GLU A 86 10.64 -9.47 18.69
C GLU A 86 10.47 -7.95 18.70
N ASP A 87 9.57 -7.42 17.88
CA ASP A 87 9.27 -5.98 17.86
C ASP A 87 8.74 -5.51 19.22
N ILE A 88 7.75 -6.21 19.78
CA ILE A 88 7.16 -5.87 21.08
C ILE A 88 8.21 -5.98 22.19
N ALA A 89 9.04 -7.03 22.16
CA ALA A 89 10.08 -7.23 23.17
C ALA A 89 11.17 -6.16 23.11
N ARG A 90 11.54 -5.67 21.91
CA ARG A 90 12.60 -4.66 21.74
C ARG A 90 12.11 -3.23 21.87
N PHE A 91 10.91 -2.93 21.37
CA PHE A 91 10.41 -1.56 21.23
C PHE A 91 9.16 -1.27 22.05
N GLY A 92 8.56 -2.28 22.69
CA GLY A 92 7.31 -2.14 23.44
C GLY A 92 6.06 -1.97 22.56
N HIS A 93 6.23 -2.01 21.24
CA HIS A 93 5.16 -1.90 20.24
C HIS A 93 5.56 -2.62 18.96
N ILE A 94 4.58 -2.90 18.09
CA ILE A 94 4.84 -3.47 16.77
C ILE A 94 5.50 -2.39 15.90
N ALA A 95 6.79 -2.55 15.63
CA ALA A 95 7.57 -1.68 14.75
C ALA A 95 7.44 -2.06 13.27
N THR A 96 6.83 -3.22 12.96
CA THR A 96 6.49 -3.66 11.60
C THR A 96 5.44 -2.74 11.00
N HIS A 97 5.88 -1.74 10.26
CA HIS A 97 4.99 -0.93 9.43
C HIS A 97 4.77 -1.63 8.07
N LEU A 98 3.98 -2.70 8.06
CA LEU A 98 3.31 -3.12 6.82
C LEU A 98 1.91 -2.48 6.85
N ARG A 99 1.79 -1.29 6.25
CA ARG A 99 0.49 -0.64 6.09
C ARG A 99 -0.32 -1.38 5.02
N LEU A 100 -1.01 -2.45 5.43
CA LEU A 100 -2.14 -2.98 4.67
C LEU A 100 -3.25 -1.93 4.76
N SER A 101 -3.73 -1.47 3.61
CA SER A 101 -4.73 -0.41 3.57
C SER A 101 -6.07 -0.94 4.10
N GLY A 102 -6.58 -0.31 5.17
CA GLY A 102 -7.95 -0.47 5.65
C GLY A 102 -8.04 -1.12 7.03
N GLU A 103 -8.32 -0.28 8.03
CA GLU A 103 -8.64 -0.58 9.44
C GLU A 103 -7.47 -0.87 10.39
N GLY A 104 -7.42 -0.10 11.49
CA GLY A 104 -6.46 -0.26 12.58
C GLY A 104 -5.47 0.89 12.74
N GLN A 105 -5.94 2.06 13.17
CA GLN A 105 -5.11 3.11 13.75
C GLN A 105 -4.41 2.58 15.02
N TRP A 106 -3.08 2.45 15.00
CA TRP A 106 -2.24 2.33 16.19
C TRP A 106 -1.13 3.39 16.14
N PRO A 107 -0.68 3.91 17.30
CA PRO A 107 -0.28 5.30 17.45
C PRO A 107 1.06 5.57 16.77
N LEU A 108 1.05 6.47 15.79
CA LEU A 108 2.25 7.13 15.32
C LEU A 108 2.56 8.29 16.26
N ARG A 109 3.53 8.08 17.14
CA ARG A 109 4.49 9.12 17.50
C ARG A 109 5.87 8.46 17.39
N ASP A 110 6.60 8.91 16.38
CA ASP A 110 8.04 8.74 16.23
C ASP A 110 8.51 7.37 15.67
N GLY A 111 8.40 7.22 14.34
CA GLY A 111 9.00 6.12 13.57
C GLY A 111 9.66 6.60 12.27
N PRO A 112 10.74 5.96 11.78
CA PRO A 112 11.76 6.53 10.87
C PRO A 112 11.37 6.63 9.39
N PHE A 113 10.08 6.55 9.04
CA PHE A 113 9.59 6.62 7.66
C PHE A 113 8.71 7.85 7.40
N ALA A 114 9.10 9.00 7.95
CA ALA A 114 8.64 10.29 7.45
C ALA A 114 9.35 10.57 6.12
N ASP A 115 8.65 10.37 5.00
CA ASP A 115 9.10 10.83 3.69
C ASP A 115 9.16 12.38 3.72
N PRO A 116 10.35 13.01 3.63
CA PRO A 116 10.48 14.46 3.74
C PRO A 116 9.90 15.21 2.52
N GLU A 117 9.56 14.52 1.44
CA GLU A 117 9.01 15.13 0.22
C GLU A 117 7.47 15.17 0.19
N ILE A 118 6.80 14.61 1.20
CA ILE A 118 5.34 14.69 1.32
C ILE A 118 4.99 15.72 2.38
N ARG A 119 5.06 17.00 1.98
CA ARG A 119 4.45 18.12 2.70
C ARG A 119 3.37 18.78 1.85
#